data_AF-A0A0E3L208-F1
#
_entry.id   AF-A0A0E3L208-F1
#
_cell.length_a   1.000
_cell.length_b   1.000
_cell.length_c   1.000
_cell.angle_alpha   90.00
_cell.angle_beta   90.00
_cell.angle_gamma   90.00
#
_symmetry.space_group_name_H-M   'P 1'
#
loop_
_entity.id
_entity.type
_entity.pdbx_description
1 polymer ?
#
loop_
_entity_poly.entity_id
_entity_poly.type
_entity_poly.pdbx_seq_one_letter_code
_entity_poly.pdbx_strand_id
1 'polypeptide(L)'
;MKENVKLGFTYSALALSLGISEDTLYSWIRKGRDEQQQPYVSFYAGLKEAESELLAECLQQLKLSAKLGNVDSSKWLLERRFKTLGYGKQSEVEVHAKTENININYNDADECDKIRQEILEKLSRPAYPARLNITNGREN
;
A
#
# COMPACT_ATOMS: atom_id res chain seq x y z
N MET A 1 -7.37 31.19 12.59
CA MET A 1 -7.26 30.09 11.59
C MET A 1 -6.54 30.55 10.33
N LYS A 2 -7.15 31.41 9.48
CA LYS A 2 -6.54 31.84 8.19
C LYS A 2 -5.11 32.38 8.34
N GLU A 3 -4.86 33.23 9.34
CA GLU A 3 -3.52 33.77 9.60
C GLU A 3 -2.47 32.68 9.87
N ASN A 4 -2.80 31.71 10.73
CA ASN A 4 -1.89 30.61 11.07
C ASN A 4 -1.59 29.73 9.86
N VAL A 5 -2.58 29.54 8.97
CA VAL A 5 -2.39 28.82 7.70
C VAL A 5 -1.43 29.59 6.80
N LYS A 6 -1.55 30.91 6.70
CA LYS A 6 -0.62 31.77 5.96
C LYS A 6 0.80 31.76 6.52
N LEU A 7 0.96 31.58 7.83
CA LEU A 7 2.28 31.39 8.44
C LEU A 7 2.91 30.02 8.14
N GLY A 8 2.19 29.12 7.46
CA GLY A 8 2.70 27.80 7.09
C GLY A 8 2.55 26.74 8.17
N PHE A 9 1.56 26.88 9.05
CA PHE A 9 1.30 25.86 10.07
C PHE A 9 0.93 24.51 9.43
N THR A 10 1.50 23.43 9.96
CA THR A 10 1.02 22.07 9.67
C THR A 10 -0.39 21.89 10.22
N TYR A 11 -1.13 20.89 9.75
CA TYR A 11 -2.46 20.60 10.30
C TYR A 11 -2.44 20.26 11.79
N SER A 12 -1.41 19.55 12.27
CA SER A 12 -1.18 19.31 13.69
C SER A 12 -0.99 20.61 14.50
N ALA A 13 -0.14 21.53 14.03
CA ALA A 13 0.08 22.82 14.68
C ALA A 13 -1.16 23.74 14.59
N LEU A 14 -1.90 23.67 13.47
CA LEU A 14 -3.14 24.41 13.29
C LEU A 14 -4.21 23.93 14.27
N ALA A 15 -4.40 22.61 14.41
CA ALA A 15 -5.31 22.02 15.38
C ALA A 15 -4.95 22.44 16.82
N LEU A 16 -3.66 22.36 17.17
CA LEU A 16 -3.16 22.83 18.47
C LEU A 16 -3.46 24.31 18.70
N SER A 17 -3.24 25.16 17.70
CA SER A 17 -3.51 26.61 17.78
C SER A 17 -5.00 26.95 17.94
N LEU A 18 -5.89 26.04 17.51
CA LEU A 18 -7.33 26.16 17.64
C LEU A 18 -7.86 25.47 18.93
N GLY A 19 -6.99 24.81 19.69
CA GLY A 19 -7.36 24.07 20.90
C GLY A 19 -8.18 22.80 20.62
N ILE A 20 -8.06 22.21 19.44
CA ILE A 20 -8.76 20.98 19.05
C ILE A 20 -7.76 19.85 18.78
N SER A 21 -8.23 18.60 18.83
CA SER A 21 -7.42 17.47 18.37
C SER A 21 -7.25 17.50 16.84
N GLU A 22 -6.14 16.94 16.37
CA GLU A 22 -5.86 16.82 14.94
C GLU A 22 -6.93 15.98 14.21
N ASP A 23 -7.41 14.90 14.83
CA ASP A 23 -8.52 14.09 14.31
C ASP A 23 -9.80 14.91 14.11
N THR A 24 -10.07 15.87 15.01
CA THR A 24 -11.23 16.76 14.89
C THR A 24 -11.08 17.66 13.66
N LEU A 25 -9.89 18.22 13.44
CA LEU A 25 -9.60 19.03 12.26
C LEU A 25 -9.78 18.22 10.97
N TYR A 26 -9.23 17.00 10.91
CA TYR A 26 -9.40 16.12 9.75
C TYR A 26 -10.87 15.74 9.52
N SER A 27 -11.62 15.48 10.59
CA SER A 27 -13.06 15.23 10.52
C SER A 27 -13.81 16.42 9.91
N TRP A 28 -13.49 17.65 10.32
CA TRP A 28 -14.09 18.85 9.74
C TRP A 28 -13.74 19.03 8.27
N ILE A 29 -12.48 18.79 7.90
CA ILE A 29 -12.04 18.83 6.49
C ILE A 29 -12.81 17.80 5.65
N ARG A 30 -12.93 16.56 6.13
CA ARG A 30 -13.70 15.50 5.44
C ARG A 30 -15.16 15.89 5.27
N LYS A 31 -15.80 16.39 6.33
CA LYS A 31 -17.20 16.85 6.29
C LYS A 31 -17.42 17.99 5.30
N GLY A 32 -16.45 18.89 5.17
CA GLY A 32 -16.52 20.01 4.22
C GLY A 32 -16.22 19.60 2.77
N ARG A 33 -15.22 18.75 2.55
CA ARG A 33 -14.75 18.34 1.22
C ARG A 33 -15.64 17.27 0.58
N ASP A 34 -15.95 16.22 1.35
CA ASP A 34 -16.56 15.00 0.83
C ASP A 34 -18.07 14.96 1.12
N GLU A 35 -18.45 15.25 2.37
CA GLU A 35 -19.85 15.17 2.84
C GLU A 35 -20.65 16.46 2.52
N GLN A 36 -19.96 17.51 2.07
CA GLN A 36 -20.52 18.83 1.73
C GLN A 36 -21.46 19.42 2.80
N GLN A 37 -21.16 19.15 4.07
CA GLN A 37 -21.99 19.56 5.19
C GLN A 37 -21.65 20.98 5.67
N GLN A 38 -22.64 21.87 5.77
CA GLN A 38 -22.46 23.16 6.43
C GLN A 38 -22.42 22.99 7.96
N PRO A 39 -21.58 23.77 8.70
CA PRO A 39 -20.75 24.89 8.25
C PRO A 39 -19.36 24.49 7.71
N TYR A 40 -19.04 23.19 7.65
CA TYR A 40 -17.70 22.69 7.33
C TYR A 40 -17.26 22.96 5.90
N VAL A 41 -18.19 23.07 4.94
CA VAL A 41 -17.89 23.51 3.58
C VAL A 41 -17.25 24.90 3.58
N SER A 42 -17.87 25.85 4.30
CA SER A 42 -17.38 27.22 4.40
C SER A 42 -16.02 27.27 5.09
N PHE A 43 -15.84 26.46 6.13
CA PHE A 43 -14.54 26.30 6.79
C PHE A 43 -13.47 25.76 5.83
N TYR A 44 -13.77 24.70 5.08
CA TYR A 44 -12.85 24.07 4.14
C TYR A 44 -12.48 25.01 2.98
N ALA A 45 -13.45 25.74 2.44
CA ALA A 45 -13.20 26.76 1.42
C ALA A 45 -12.26 27.85 1.94
N GLY A 46 -12.51 28.37 3.14
CA GLY A 46 -11.65 29.38 3.77
C GLY A 46 -10.24 28.86 4.11
N LEU A 47 -10.11 27.58 4.44
CA LEU A 47 -8.81 26.93 4.64
C LEU A 47 -8.04 26.85 3.31
N LYS A 48 -8.69 26.40 2.23
CA LYS A 48 -8.08 26.27 0.90
C LYS A 48 -7.69 27.62 0.29
N GLU A 49 -8.51 28.64 0.51
CA GLU A 49 -8.19 30.02 0.14
C GLU A 49 -6.88 30.47 0.80
N ALA A 50 -6.77 30.33 2.13
CA ALA A 50 -5.55 30.71 2.86
C ALA A 50 -4.30 29.90 2.42
N GLU A 51 -4.45 28.60 2.15
CA GLU A 51 -3.36 27.78 1.59
C GLU A 51 -2.92 28.27 0.19
N SER A 52 -3.87 28.70 -0.64
CA SER A 52 -3.57 29.20 -1.98
C SER A 52 -2.81 30.53 -1.93
N GLU A 53 -3.14 31.39 -0.97
CA GLU A 53 -2.45 32.65 -0.73
C GLU A 53 -1.01 32.41 -0.26
N LEU A 54 -0.81 31.52 0.72
CA LEU A 54 0.53 31.11 1.15
C LEU A 54 1.36 30.56 -0.01
N LEU A 55 0.77 29.67 -0.82
CA LEU A 55 1.47 29.11 -1.98
C LEU A 55 1.92 30.21 -2.95
N ALA A 56 1.06 31.21 -3.20
CA ALA A 56 1.40 32.33 -4.05
C ALA A 56 2.56 33.16 -3.47
N GLU A 57 2.53 33.46 -2.17
CA GLU A 57 3.60 34.18 -1.46
C GLU A 57 4.93 33.42 -1.52
N CYS A 58 4.94 32.12 -1.22
CA CYS A 58 6.14 31.29 -1.32
C CYS A 58 6.73 31.31 -2.75
N LEU A 59 5.89 31.21 -3.78
CA LEU A 59 6.34 31.26 -5.17
C LEU A 59 6.87 32.65 -5.57
N GLN A 60 6.31 33.73 -5.02
CA GLN A 60 6.83 35.09 -5.22
C GLN A 60 8.21 35.25 -4.60
N GLN A 61 8.39 34.78 -3.37
CA GLN A 61 9.69 34.79 -2.69
C GLN A 61 10.74 33.95 -3.42
N LEU A 62 10.33 32.79 -3.93
CA LEU A 62 11.20 31.94 -4.75
C LEU A 62 11.65 32.65 -6.03
N LYS A 63 10.73 33.31 -6.73
CA LYS A 63 11.06 34.13 -7.93
C LYS A 63 12.00 35.28 -7.60
N LEU A 64 11.82 35.93 -6.45
CA LEU A 64 12.70 37.00 -5.99
C LEU A 64 14.11 36.45 -5.68
N SER A 65 14.20 35.33 -4.98
CA SER A 65 15.47 34.64 -4.71
C SER A 65 16.21 34.26 -5.99
N ALA A 66 15.49 33.76 -7.01
CA ALA A 66 16.04 33.47 -8.33
C ALA A 66 16.59 34.74 -9.02
N LYS A 67 15.87 35.86 -8.95
CA LYS A 67 16.33 37.15 -9.51
C LYS A 67 17.58 37.69 -8.81
N LEU A 68 17.71 37.45 -7.50
CA LEU A 68 18.89 37.83 -6.72
C LEU A 68 20.10 36.91 -6.95
N GLY A 69 19.99 35.92 -7.84
CA GLY A 69 21.11 35.07 -8.25
C GLY A 69 21.16 33.71 -7.57
N ASN A 70 20.14 33.31 -6.80
CA ASN A 70 20.06 31.93 -6.30
C ASN A 70 19.66 30.98 -7.45
N VAL A 71 20.65 30.23 -7.94
CA VAL A 71 20.49 29.29 -9.05
C VAL A 71 19.63 28.08 -8.65
N ASP A 72 19.66 27.64 -7.39
CA ASP A 72 18.87 26.50 -6.91
C ASP A 72 17.38 26.79 -6.97
N SER A 73 16.96 28.02 -6.65
CA SER A 73 15.57 28.47 -6.77
C SER A 73 15.06 28.37 -8.23
N SER A 74 15.90 28.75 -9.20
CA SER A 74 15.60 28.63 -10.62
C SER A 74 15.54 27.17 -11.06
N LYS A 75 16.51 26.36 -10.64
CA LYS A 75 16.59 24.92 -10.93
C LYS A 75 15.37 24.18 -10.41
N TRP A 76 14.96 24.43 -9.16
CA TRP A 76 13.77 23.82 -8.56
C TRP A 76 12.51 24.13 -9.38
N LEU A 77 12.36 25.37 -9.85
CA LEU A 77 11.19 25.77 -10.63
C LEU A 77 11.17 25.09 -12.01
N LEU A 78 12.34 24.98 -12.66
CA LEU A 78 12.50 24.28 -13.93
C LEU A 78 12.17 22.79 -13.81
N GLU A 79 12.70 22.11 -12.80
CA GLU A 79 12.45 20.69 -12.52
C GLU A 79 10.95 20.40 -12.30
N ARG A 80 10.23 21.31 -11.62
CA ARG A 80 8.81 21.11 -11.27
C ARG A 80 7.84 21.45 -12.41
N ARG A 81 8.12 22.52 -13.17
CA ARG A 81 7.20 23.04 -14.21
C ARG A 81 7.50 22.51 -15.61
N PHE A 82 8.76 22.29 -15.95
CA PHE A 82 9.19 21.93 -17.30
C PHE A 82 9.82 20.53 -17.37
N LYS A 83 9.41 19.63 -16.46
CA LYS A 83 9.88 18.24 -16.41
C LYS A 83 9.79 17.53 -17.78
N THR A 84 8.71 17.76 -18.52
CA THR A 84 8.45 17.15 -19.84
C THR A 84 9.41 17.61 -20.93
N LEU A 85 10.07 18.75 -20.74
CA LEU A 85 11.06 19.30 -21.68
C LEU A 85 12.49 18.86 -21.37
N GLY A 86 12.67 17.85 -20.50
CA GLY A 86 13.98 17.29 -20.16
C GLY A 86 14.69 17.95 -18.97
N TYR A 87 14.07 18.95 -18.32
CA TYR A 87 14.62 19.58 -17.11
C TYR A 87 14.36 18.78 -15.83
N GLY A 88 13.73 17.61 -15.91
CA GLY A 88 13.53 16.73 -14.76
C GLY A 88 14.82 16.00 -14.37
N LYS A 89 14.88 15.54 -13.12
CA LYS A 89 15.94 14.62 -12.69
C LYS A 89 15.89 13.34 -13.54
N GLN A 90 16.97 13.09 -14.28
CA GLN A 90 17.21 11.83 -14.97
C GLN A 90 18.03 10.93 -14.03
N SER A 91 17.50 9.75 -13.72
CA SER A 91 18.22 8.71 -12.99
C SER A 91 18.45 7.53 -13.93
N GLU A 92 19.71 7.23 -14.20
CA GLU A 92 20.09 5.98 -14.86
C GLU A 92 20.12 4.89 -13.79
N VAL A 93 19.32 3.84 -13.98
CA VAL A 93 19.29 2.68 -13.07
C VAL A 93 19.96 1.54 -13.81
N GLU A 94 21.20 1.25 -13.43
CA GLU A 94 21.96 0.15 -13.97
C GLU A 94 21.52 -1.15 -13.29
N VAL A 95 20.72 -1.97 -14.00
CA VAL A 95 20.19 -3.23 -13.46
C VAL A 95 21.12 -4.38 -13.88
N HIS A 96 22.02 -4.77 -12.97
CA HIS A 96 22.78 -6.01 -13.13
C HIS A 96 21.93 -7.21 -12.68
N ALA A 97 21.03 -7.67 -13.54
CA ALA A 97 20.31 -8.92 -13.32
C ALA A 97 21.25 -10.11 -13.53
N LYS A 98 21.79 -10.68 -12.45
CA LYS A 98 22.40 -12.01 -12.49
C LYS A 98 21.29 -13.05 -12.52
N THR A 99 20.98 -13.58 -13.70
CA THR A 99 20.08 -14.72 -13.84
C THR A 99 20.86 -15.99 -13.50
N GLU A 100 20.75 -16.48 -12.27
CA GLU A 100 21.24 -17.82 -11.93
C GLU A 100 20.17 -18.85 -12.33
N ASN A 101 20.54 -19.77 -13.22
CA ASN A 101 19.70 -20.91 -13.57
C ASN A 101 19.76 -21.93 -12.43
N ILE A 102 18.68 -22.00 -11.65
CA ILE A 102 18.52 -23.03 -10.60
C ILE A 102 18.00 -24.29 -11.29
N ASN A 103 18.84 -25.31 -11.42
CA ASN A 103 18.41 -26.64 -11.85
C ASN A 103 17.87 -27.41 -10.63
N ILE A 104 16.55 -27.51 -10.52
CA ILE A 104 15.88 -28.30 -9.48
C ILE A 104 15.76 -29.74 -10.00
N ASN A 105 16.65 -30.62 -9.55
CA ASN A 105 16.52 -32.05 -9.83
C ASN A 105 15.50 -32.67 -8.87
N TYR A 106 14.31 -33.00 -9.39
CA TYR A 106 13.23 -33.63 -8.64
C TYR A 106 13.33 -35.15 -8.79
N ASN A 107 13.78 -35.86 -7.75
CA ASN A 107 13.96 -37.32 -7.79
C ASN A 107 12.69 -38.02 -7.30
N ASP A 108 11.72 -38.20 -8.21
CA ASP A 108 10.35 -38.72 -7.96
C ASP A 108 10.27 -40.26 -7.85
N ALA A 109 11.40 -40.96 -8.04
CA ALA A 109 11.43 -42.41 -8.07
C ALA A 109 11.09 -43.05 -6.70
N ASP A 110 11.54 -42.44 -5.60
CA ASP A 110 11.37 -43.00 -4.25
C ASP A 110 9.93 -42.88 -3.71
N GLU A 111 9.15 -41.89 -4.15
CA GLU A 111 7.74 -41.76 -3.72
C GLU A 111 6.81 -42.71 -4.49
N CYS A 112 7.04 -42.87 -5.80
CA CYS A 112 6.26 -43.82 -6.61
C CYS A 112 6.40 -45.27 -6.12
N ASP A 113 7.60 -45.67 -5.68
CA ASP A 113 7.83 -47.02 -5.18
C ASP A 113 7.21 -47.26 -3.79
N LYS A 114 7.15 -46.24 -2.94
CA LYS A 114 6.41 -46.29 -1.65
C LYS A 114 4.90 -46.46 -1.88
N ILE A 115 4.34 -45.70 -2.82
CA ILE A 115 2.91 -45.79 -3.18
C ILE A 115 2.59 -47.18 -3.74
N ARG A 116 3.47 -47.73 -4.59
CA ARG A 116 3.31 -49.10 -5.14
C ARG A 116 3.29 -50.16 -4.03
N GLN A 117 4.18 -50.07 -3.05
CA GLN A 117 4.23 -51.03 -1.93
C GLN A 117 2.95 -50.97 -1.08
N GLU A 118 2.44 -49.77 -0.78
CA GLU A 118 1.24 -49.60 0.05
C GLU A 118 -0.03 -50.17 -0.62
N ILE A 119 -0.13 -50.06 -1.95
CA ILE A 119 -1.25 -50.63 -2.72
C ILE A 119 -1.21 -52.17 -2.68
N LEU A 120 -0.03 -52.77 -2.79
CA LEU A 120 0.14 -54.22 -2.79
C LEU A 120 -0.25 -54.85 -1.45
N GLU A 121 0.08 -54.20 -0.33
CA GLU A 121 -0.35 -54.65 1.01
C GLU A 121 -1.87 -54.58 1.22
N LYS A 122 -2.53 -53.58 0.63
CA LYS A 122 -4.00 -53.46 0.72
C LYS A 122 -4.73 -54.56 -0.06
N LEU A 123 -4.13 -55.03 -1.16
CA LEU A 123 -4.70 -56.07 -2.01
C LEU A 123 -4.46 -57.50 -1.49
N SER A 124 -3.51 -57.71 -0.59
CA SER A 124 -3.11 -59.05 -0.12
C SER A 124 -3.88 -59.60 1.09
N ARG A 125 -4.98 -58.96 1.54
CA ARG A 125 -5.76 -59.47 2.68
C ARG A 125 -6.60 -60.71 2.30
N PRO A 126 -6.55 -61.84 3.04
CA PRO A 126 -7.22 -63.08 2.66
C PRO A 126 -8.70 -63.19 3.06
N ALA A 127 -9.37 -64.07 2.30
CA ALA A 127 -10.75 -64.56 2.26
C ALA A 127 -11.65 -64.49 3.53
N TYR A 128 -12.92 -64.16 3.24
CA TYR A 128 -14.13 -64.18 4.08
C TYR A 128 -14.30 -65.46 4.93
N PRO A 129 -14.73 -65.38 6.21
CA PRO A 129 -14.92 -66.57 7.05
C PRO A 129 -16.16 -67.38 6.65
N ALA A 130 -16.04 -68.71 6.70
CA ALA A 130 -17.07 -69.68 6.31
C ALA A 130 -18.36 -69.57 7.16
N ARG A 131 -19.52 -69.73 6.52
CA ARG A 131 -20.86 -69.69 7.14
C ARG A 131 -21.05 -70.80 8.17
N LEU A 132 -21.55 -70.45 9.36
CA LEU A 132 -22.03 -71.38 10.40
C LEU A 132 -23.31 -72.08 9.92
N ASN A 133 -23.26 -73.40 9.72
CA ASN A 133 -24.46 -74.21 9.47
C ASN A 133 -25.15 -74.56 10.79
N ILE A 134 -26.39 -74.09 10.93
CA ILE A 134 -27.30 -74.43 12.00
C ILE A 134 -27.99 -75.74 11.61
N THR A 135 -27.80 -76.83 12.37
CA THR A 135 -28.67 -78.01 12.28
C THR A 135 -29.05 -78.48 13.69
N ASN A 136 -30.34 -78.41 13.97
CA ASN A 136 -30.98 -78.99 15.16
C ASN A 136 -31.11 -80.50 14.99
N GLY A 137 -30.81 -81.28 16.03
CA GLY A 137 -31.09 -82.72 16.06
C GLY A 137 -30.91 -83.31 17.47
N ARG A 138 -32.02 -83.37 18.20
CA ARG A 138 -32.23 -84.13 19.45
C ARG A 138 -32.11 -85.63 19.22
N GLU A 139 -31.58 -86.34 20.24
CA GLU A 139 -31.95 -87.69 20.74
C GLU A 139 -31.93 -88.85 19.71
N ASN A 140 -31.29 -90.00 19.93
CA ASN A 140 -31.17 -90.84 21.12
C ASN A 140 -29.89 -91.69 21.06
#